data_AF-A0A2G3K574-F1
#
_entry.id   AF-A0A2G3K574-F1
#
_cell.length_a   1.000
_cell.length_b   1.000
_cell.length_c   1.000
_cell.angle_alpha   90.00
_cell.angle_beta   90.00
_cell.angle_gamma   90.00
#
_symmetry.space_group_name_H-M   'P 1'
#
loop_
_entity.id
_entity.type
_entity.pdbx_description
1 polymer ?
#
loop_
_entity_poly.entity_id
_entity_poly.type
_entity_poly.pdbx_seq_one_letter_code
_entity_poly.pdbx_strand_id
1 'polypeptide(L)'
;MKTERITLLGSPKFKAFLASEAKRENVSVSELVRRRCERQPSEEELAVKALADELRKAAIEARESLEAGLAEADAVLSELRLQGDKRVAA
;
A
#
# COMPACT_ATOMS: atom_id res chain seq x y z
N MET A 1 24.80 -11.86 -12.23
CA MET A 1 24.45 -11.40 -13.59
C MET A 1 25.71 -11.00 -14.34
N LYS A 2 25.78 -11.25 -15.65
CA LYS A 2 26.82 -10.66 -16.51
C LYS A 2 26.44 -9.20 -16.75
N THR A 3 27.33 -8.27 -16.45
CA THR A 3 27.11 -6.83 -16.66
C THR A 3 27.92 -6.36 -17.86
N GLU A 4 27.35 -5.50 -18.69
CA GLU A 4 28.06 -4.84 -19.80
C GLU A 4 28.45 -3.41 -19.41
N ARG A 5 29.60 -2.94 -19.93
CA ARG A 5 30.08 -1.58 -19.69
C ARG A 5 29.41 -0.64 -20.67
N ILE A 6 28.63 0.30 -20.14
CA ILE A 6 28.14 1.45 -20.89
C ILE A 6 29.04 2.67 -20.64
N THR A 7 29.31 3.44 -21.70
CA THR A 7 30.02 4.72 -21.59
C THR A 7 29.03 5.84 -21.87
N LEU A 8 28.87 6.75 -20.92
CA LEU A 8 27.98 7.90 -21.04
C LEU A 8 28.80 9.18 -21.12
N LEU A 9 28.58 9.97 -22.18
CA LEU A 9 29.07 11.34 -22.25
C LEU A 9 28.10 12.24 -21.49
N GLY A 10 28.59 12.93 -20.46
CA GLY A 10 27.80 13.83 -19.64
C GLY A 10 28.61 15.07 -19.27
N SER A 11 27.91 16.15 -18.89
CA SER A 11 28.57 17.36 -18.41
C SER A 11 29.28 17.11 -17.06
N PRO A 12 30.33 17.88 -16.71
CA PRO A 12 30.97 17.77 -15.40
C PRO A 12 29.98 17.93 -14.24
N LYS A 13 29.00 18.85 -14.40
CA LYS A 13 27.92 19.07 -13.42
C LYS A 13 27.05 17.83 -13.26
N PHE A 14 26.72 17.14 -14.35
CA PHE A 14 25.94 15.91 -14.30
C PHE A 14 26.69 14.78 -13.60
N LYS A 15 27.99 14.62 -13.87
CA LYS A 15 28.84 13.64 -13.16
C LYS A 15 28.88 13.92 -11.65
N ALA A 16 29.05 15.18 -11.26
CA ALA A 16 29.06 15.58 -9.85
C ALA A 16 27.71 15.29 -9.17
N PHE A 17 26.61 15.58 -9.86
CA PHE A 17 25.25 15.27 -9.39
C PHE A 17 25.06 13.76 -9.16
N LEU A 18 25.43 12.90 -10.11
CA LEU A 18 25.31 11.46 -9.93
C LEU A 18 26.14 10.96 -8.74
N ALA A 19 27.34 11.50 -8.54
CA ALA A 19 28.18 11.16 -7.40
C ALA A 19 27.55 11.59 -6.06
N SER A 20 26.93 12.77 -5.99
CA SER A 20 26.26 13.23 -4.77
C SER A 20 25.02 12.40 -4.43
N GLU A 21 24.21 12.05 -5.42
CA GLU A 21 23.01 11.21 -5.24
C GLU A 21 23.39 9.80 -4.76
N ALA A 22 24.40 9.19 -5.41
CA ALA A 22 24.90 7.87 -5.03
C ALA A 22 25.44 7.86 -3.59
N LYS A 23 26.16 8.92 -3.19
CA LYS A 23 26.63 9.08 -1.81
C LYS A 23 25.48 9.23 -0.82
N ARG A 24 24.45 10.00 -1.16
CA ARG A 24 23.27 10.21 -0.30
C ARG A 24 22.51 8.91 -0.04
N GLU A 25 22.41 8.05 -1.05
CA GLU A 25 21.74 6.75 -0.97
C GLU A 25 22.69 5.61 -0.53
N ASN A 26 23.95 5.93 -0.20
CA ASN A 26 24.99 4.98 0.21
C ASN A 26 25.20 3.81 -0.78
N VAL A 27 25.16 4.10 -2.08
CA VAL A 27 25.34 3.13 -3.17
C VAL A 27 26.36 3.61 -4.19
N SER A 28 26.78 2.74 -5.12
CA SER A 28 27.61 3.14 -6.25
C SER A 28 26.79 3.90 -7.32
N VAL A 29 27.45 4.72 -8.14
CA VAL A 29 26.79 5.42 -9.26
C VAL A 29 26.14 4.43 -10.25
N SER A 30 26.81 3.31 -10.55
CA SER A 30 26.23 2.29 -11.43
C SER A 30 24.99 1.64 -10.84
N GLU A 31 24.96 1.45 -9.52
CA GLU A 31 23.81 0.93 -8.81
C GLU A 31 22.65 1.93 -8.77
N LEU A 32 22.96 3.20 -8.50
CA LEU A 32 21.99 4.30 -8.58
C LEU A 32 21.31 4.36 -9.96
N VAL A 33 22.10 4.27 -11.03
CA VAL A 33 21.63 4.28 -12.41
C VAL A 33 20.74 3.06 -12.69
N ARG A 34 21.16 1.86 -12.29
CA ARG A 34 20.32 0.65 -12.44
C ARG A 34 18.99 0.80 -11.71
N ARG A 35 18.99 1.15 -10.42
CA ARG A 35 17.76 1.31 -9.64
C ARG A 35 16.77 2.28 -10.29
N ARG A 36 17.25 3.43 -10.78
CA ARG A 36 16.43 4.45 -11.44
C ARG A 36 15.96 4.04 -12.84
N CYS A 37 16.78 3.36 -13.63
CA CYS A 37 16.43 2.95 -15.00
C CYS A 37 15.63 1.64 -15.06
N GLU A 38 15.88 0.71 -14.16
CA GLU A 38 15.23 -0.61 -14.09
C GLU A 38 13.97 -0.58 -13.22
N ARG A 39 13.63 0.59 -12.62
CA ARG A 39 12.44 0.78 -11.76
C ARG A 39 12.32 -0.30 -10.69
N GLN A 40 13.44 -0.64 -10.05
CA GLN A 40 13.42 -1.64 -9.00
C GLN A 40 12.91 -0.96 -7.71
N PRO A 41 11.74 -1.35 -7.18
CA PRO A 41 11.24 -0.75 -5.95
C PRO A 41 12.24 -1.04 -4.84
N SER A 42 12.48 -0.05 -3.98
CA SER A 42 13.35 -0.27 -2.82
C SER A 42 12.70 -1.28 -1.86
N GLU A 43 13.50 -1.87 -0.96
CA GLU A 43 12.96 -2.74 0.10
C GLU A 43 11.91 -2.00 0.96
N GLU A 44 12.13 -0.71 1.21
CA GLU A 44 11.18 0.16 1.91
C GLU A 44 9.88 0.32 1.12
N GLU A 45 9.93 0.56 -0.19
CA GLU A 45 8.75 0.67 -1.04
C GLU A 45 7.96 -0.64 -1.11
N LEU A 46 8.64 -1.78 -1.13
CA LEU A 46 8.02 -3.10 -1.05
C LEU A 46 7.33 -3.32 0.31
N ALA A 47 7.99 -2.94 1.40
CA ALA A 47 7.42 -3.04 2.75
C ALA A 47 6.18 -2.14 2.91
N VAL A 48 6.24 -0.90 2.40
CA VAL A 48 5.09 0.02 2.43
C VAL A 48 3.92 -0.54 1.61
N LYS A 49 4.19 -1.11 0.44
CA LYS A 49 3.15 -1.76 -0.37
C LYS A 49 2.49 -2.93 0.39
N ALA A 50 3.29 -3.79 1.03
CA ALA A 50 2.77 -4.92 1.80
C ALA A 50 1.85 -4.46 2.94
N LEU A 51 2.27 -3.44 3.71
CA LEU A 51 1.46 -2.86 4.78
C LEU A 51 0.17 -2.22 4.24
N ALA A 52 0.24 -1.54 3.10
CA ALA A 52 -0.94 -0.96 2.46
C ALA A 52 -1.94 -2.03 1.99
N ASP A 53 -1.45 -3.14 1.46
CA ASP A 53 -2.27 -4.27 1.03
C ASP A 53 -2.96 -4.95 2.24
N GLU A 54 -2.24 -5.15 3.35
CA GLU A 54 -2.81 -5.67 4.61
C GLU A 54 -3.84 -4.71 5.21
N LEU A 55 -3.55 -3.42 5.26
CA LEU A 55 -4.48 -2.40 5.76
C LEU A 55 -5.77 -2.38 4.93
N ARG A 56 -5.65 -2.46 3.60
CA ARG A 56 -6.82 -2.50 2.72
C ARG A 56 -7.68 -3.73 2.99
N LYS A 57 -7.05 -4.90 3.17
CA LYS A 57 -7.77 -6.14 3.49
C LYS A 57 -8.52 -6.01 4.80
N ALA A 58 -7.84 -5.56 5.87
CA ALA A 58 -8.46 -5.37 7.18
C ALA A 58 -9.62 -4.36 7.13
N ALA A 59 -9.49 -3.28 6.35
CA ALA A 59 -10.55 -2.29 6.19
C ALA A 59 -11.79 -2.86 5.48
N ILE A 60 -11.61 -3.73 4.49
CA ILE A 60 -12.71 -4.42 3.80
C ILE A 60 -13.43 -5.35 4.78
N GLU A 61 -12.69 -6.19 5.51
CA GLU A 61 -13.25 -7.13 6.49
C GLU A 61 -14.00 -6.42 7.63
N ALA A 62 -13.45 -5.30 8.11
CA ALA A 62 -14.10 -4.47 9.13
C ALA A 62 -15.41 -3.85 8.62
N ARG A 63 -15.43 -3.37 7.37
CA ARG A 63 -16.65 -2.82 6.75
C ARG A 63 -17.72 -3.89 6.60
N GLU A 64 -17.36 -5.06 6.08
CA GLU A 64 -18.29 -6.18 5.90
C GLU A 64 -18.88 -6.65 7.24
N SER A 65 -18.05 -6.74 8.29
CA SER A 65 -18.51 -7.10 9.64
C SER A 65 -19.47 -6.05 10.22
N LEU A 66 -19.20 -4.77 9.98
CA LEU A 66 -20.07 -3.68 10.43
C LEU A 66 -21.42 -3.70 9.72
N GLU A 67 -21.43 -3.87 8.40
CA GLU A 67 -22.66 -3.97 7.60
C GLU A 67 -23.51 -5.16 8.03
N ALA A 68 -22.89 -6.32 8.27
CA ALA A 68 -23.58 -7.50 8.79
C ALA A 68 -24.19 -7.25 10.18
N GLY A 69 -23.43 -6.64 11.10
CA GLY A 69 -23.92 -6.33 12.44
C GLY A 69 -25.07 -5.32 12.45
N LEU A 70 -25.05 -4.32 11.56
CA LEU A 70 -26.17 -3.39 11.39
C LEU A 70 -27.42 -4.10 10.86
N ALA A 71 -27.27 -4.97 9.86
CA ALA A 71 -28.38 -5.72 9.31
C ALA A 71 -29.02 -6.65 10.36
N GLU A 72 -28.21 -7.30 11.19
CA GLU A 72 -28.69 -8.14 12.28
C GLU A 72 -29.43 -7.31 13.36
N ALA A 73 -28.86 -6.17 13.75
CA ALA A 73 -29.52 -5.26 14.71
C ALA A 73 -30.87 -4.76 14.19
N ASP A 74 -30.96 -4.40 12.90
CA ASP A 74 -32.21 -3.97 12.27
C ASP A 74 -33.25 -5.10 12.19
N ALA A 75 -32.81 -6.34 11.93
CA ALA A 75 -33.68 -7.51 11.95
C ALA A 75 -34.26 -7.74 13.36
N VAL A 76 -33.43 -7.68 14.40
CA VAL A 76 -33.87 -7.83 15.80
C VAL A 76 -34.83 -6.70 16.19
N LEU A 77 -34.53 -5.44 15.83
CA LEU A 77 -35.43 -4.32 16.09
C LEU A 77 -36.79 -4.49 15.40
N SER A 78 -36.79 -5.00 14.17
CA SER A 78 -38.01 -5.27 13.41
C SER A 78 -38.84 -6.38 14.05
N GLU A 79 -38.20 -7.46 14.52
CA GLU A 79 -38.86 -8.54 15.24
C GLU A 79 -39.47 -8.05 16.56
N LEU A 80 -38.73 -7.27 17.35
CA LEU A 80 -39.22 -6.70 18.60
C LEU A 80 -40.45 -5.80 18.40
N ARG A 81 -40.47 -5.00 17.32
CA ARG A 81 -41.63 -4.17 16.95
C ARG A 81 -42.86 -5.04 16.62
N LEU A 82 -42.68 -6.08 15.81
CA LEU A 82 -43.76 -7.00 15.45
C LEU A 82 -44.31 -7.76 16.66
N GLN A 83 -43.46 -8.15 17.61
CA GLN A 83 -43.89 -8.80 18.86
C GLN A 83 -44.62 -7.84 19.80
N GLY A 84 -44.19 -6.57 19.85
CA GLY A 84 -44.86 -5.51 20.60
C GLY A 84 -46.30 -5.27 20.12
N ASP A 85 -46.49 -5.13 18.81
CA ASP A 85 -47.82 -4.90 18.22
C ASP A 85 -48.77 -6.08 18.46
N LYS A 86 -48.27 -7.32 18.40
CA LYS A 86 -49.05 -8.52 18.71
C LYS A 86 -49.47 -8.62 20.18
N ARG A 87 -48.70 -8.05 21.10
CA ARG A 87 -49.04 -8.01 22.54
C ARG A 87 -50.04 -6.93 22.90
N VAL A 88 -50.15 -5.86 22.11
CA VAL A 88 -51.12 -4.77 22.33
C VAL A 88 -52.48 -5.10 21.71
N ALA A 89 -52.52 -5.96 20.70
CA ALA A 89 -53.74 -6.38 20.02
C ALA A 89 -54.44 -7.62 20.65
N ALA A 90 -53.87 -8.23 21.70
CA ALA A 90 -54.40 -9.37 22.43
C ALA A 90 -54.91 -8.95 23.82
#